data_AF-Q73J35-F1
#
_entry.id   AF-Q73J35-F1
#
_cell.length_a   1.000
_cell.length_b   1.000
_cell.length_c   1.000
_cell.angle_alpha   90.00
_cell.angle_beta   90.00
_cell.angle_gamma   90.00
#
_symmetry.space_group_name_H-M   'P 1'
#
loop_
_entity.id
_entity.type
_entity.pdbx_description
1 polymer ?
#
loop_
_entity_poly.entity_id
_entity_poly.type
_entity_poly.pdbx_seq_one_letter_code
_entity_poly.pdbx_strand_id
1 'polypeptide(L)'
;MTDILDFPDFPFEFEQNNEQKAQDIVYDAWDSDSSAQRKRLAQKALELDPNCVDAYCILAAEYTSYKKKNEYYKKGIEVFRKKYGEKFFSENRGDFWEIFETRPFMRLSAGYGQLLWNNEKKDEAVQIYEELLQLNPNDNQGLRYTLINWFIDQNQLDKVTELLKEYQEGTAFMLFSDLLLSIKKQESDTKILKKYIKAKNANPYVVKYLLKENELPEYLPDYYGFGDENEAVTYCFGSMDVWLKDQDTIKKLKEISDE
;
A
#
# COMPACT_ATOMS: atom_id res chain seq x y z
N MET A 1 55.61 -9.30 -25.08
CA MET A 1 55.71 -8.10 -24.21
C MET A 1 54.31 -7.54 -24.16
N THR A 2 53.53 -8.03 -23.20
CA THR A 2 52.14 -7.62 -22.96
C THR A 2 52.19 -6.73 -21.74
N ASP A 3 52.05 -5.42 -21.96
CA ASP A 3 51.96 -4.44 -20.87
C ASP A 3 50.61 -4.64 -20.17
N ILE A 4 50.66 -5.28 -19.01
CA ILE A 4 49.56 -5.31 -18.06
C ILE A 4 49.51 -3.92 -17.45
N LEU A 5 48.43 -3.20 -17.71
CA LEU A 5 48.12 -1.94 -17.03
C LEU A 5 47.90 -2.25 -15.55
N ASP A 6 48.91 -1.93 -14.72
CA ASP A 6 48.80 -1.90 -13.27
C ASP A 6 47.85 -0.75 -12.88
N PHE A 7 46.63 -1.09 -12.52
CA PHE A 7 45.76 -0.16 -11.79
C PHE A 7 46.21 -0.16 -10.34
N PRO A 8 46.62 0.98 -9.76
CA PRO A 8 46.93 1.03 -8.34
C PRO A 8 45.67 0.71 -7.55
N ASP A 9 45.76 -0.28 -6.65
CA ASP A 9 44.79 -0.48 -5.58
C ASP A 9 44.72 0.82 -4.78
N PHE A 10 43.65 1.59 -5.00
CA PHE A 10 43.29 2.70 -4.14
C PHE A 10 42.39 2.13 -3.02
N PRO A 11 42.89 1.95 -1.79
CA PRO A 11 42.02 1.67 -0.66
C PRO A 11 41.29 2.97 -0.30
N PHE A 12 40.20 3.28 -1.02
CA PHE A 12 39.22 4.26 -0.56
C PHE A 12 38.30 3.55 0.45
N GLU A 13 38.80 3.32 1.66
CA GLU A 13 37.91 3.14 2.82
C GLU A 13 37.29 4.52 3.10
N PHE A 14 36.15 4.82 2.46
CA PHE A 14 35.31 5.92 2.91
C PHE A 14 34.82 5.58 4.32
N GLU A 15 35.30 6.29 5.32
CA GLU A 15 34.84 6.13 6.70
C GLU A 15 33.33 6.42 6.75
N GLN A 16 32.52 5.37 6.83
CA GLN A 16 31.07 5.51 6.84
C GLN A 16 30.62 6.35 8.04
N ASN A 17 29.74 7.31 7.77
CA ASN A 17 29.09 8.08 8.84
C ASN A 17 28.04 7.22 9.58
N ASN A 18 27.57 7.69 10.74
CA ASN A 18 26.62 6.91 11.55
C ASN A 18 25.29 6.63 10.84
N GLU A 19 24.85 7.52 9.95
CA GLU A 19 23.63 7.34 9.14
C GLU A 19 23.79 6.16 8.19
N GLN A 20 24.91 6.07 7.47
CA GLN A 20 25.22 4.95 6.59
C GLN A 20 25.33 3.63 7.36
N LYS A 21 26.03 3.63 8.50
CA LYS A 21 26.15 2.45 9.38
C LYS A 21 24.80 1.99 9.91
N ALA A 22 23.91 2.93 10.27
CA ALA A 22 22.56 2.60 10.72
C ALA A 22 21.73 1.99 9.58
N GLN A 23 21.87 2.51 8.36
CA GLN A 23 21.18 1.98 7.18
C GLN A 23 21.66 0.57 6.82
N ASP A 24 22.95 0.29 6.90
CA ASP A 24 23.49 -1.06 6.65
C ASP A 24 22.92 -2.09 7.65
N ILE A 25 22.82 -1.71 8.93
CA ILE A 25 22.18 -2.55 9.96
C ILE A 25 20.70 -2.77 9.67
N VAL A 26 20.01 -1.79 9.10
CA VAL A 26 18.62 -1.92 8.67
C VAL A 26 18.49 -2.92 7.53
N TYR A 27 19.41 -2.95 6.56
CA TYR A 27 19.39 -3.97 5.50
C TYR A 27 19.58 -5.38 6.07
N ASP A 28 20.53 -5.57 6.99
CA ASP A 28 20.68 -6.83 7.73
C ASP A 28 19.40 -7.23 8.48
N ALA A 29 18.64 -6.23 8.95
CA ALA A 29 17.38 -6.46 9.64
C ALA A 29 16.26 -6.88 8.66
N TRP A 30 16.21 -6.35 7.45
CA TRP A 30 15.24 -6.78 6.44
C TRP A 30 15.49 -8.22 5.96
N ASP A 31 16.76 -8.61 5.83
CA ASP A 31 17.16 -9.95 5.37
C ASP A 31 17.00 -11.05 6.43
N SER A 32 16.69 -10.68 7.67
CA SER A 32 16.55 -11.63 8.77
C SER A 32 15.14 -12.21 8.85
N ASP A 33 15.02 -13.53 8.86
CA ASP A 33 13.74 -14.24 9.10
C ASP A 33 13.24 -14.13 10.56
N SER A 34 14.11 -13.76 11.50
CA SER A 34 13.80 -13.76 12.93
C SER A 34 13.26 -12.42 13.41
N SER A 35 11.98 -12.38 13.80
CA SER A 35 11.33 -11.22 14.44
C SER A 35 12.18 -10.60 15.55
N ALA A 36 12.76 -11.44 16.41
CA ALA A 36 13.59 -10.98 17.53
C ALA A 36 14.88 -10.30 17.05
N GLN A 37 15.50 -10.83 15.99
CA GLN A 37 16.71 -10.25 15.39
C GLN A 37 16.39 -8.95 14.66
N ARG A 38 15.30 -8.88 13.89
CA ARG A 38 14.84 -7.65 13.22
C ARG A 38 14.66 -6.51 14.21
N LYS A 39 13.97 -6.75 15.33
CA LYS A 39 13.82 -5.77 16.41
C LYS A 39 15.15 -5.33 17.01
N ARG A 40 16.05 -6.27 17.29
CA ARG A 40 17.35 -5.97 17.90
C ARG A 40 18.21 -5.11 16.96
N LEU A 41 18.27 -5.45 15.68
CA LEU A 41 19.04 -4.72 14.68
C LEU A 41 18.45 -3.32 14.45
N ALA A 42 17.13 -3.19 14.30
CA ALA A 42 16.47 -1.90 14.19
C ALA A 42 16.72 -1.01 15.42
N GLN A 43 16.68 -1.57 16.63
CA GLN A 43 17.01 -0.82 17.84
C GLN A 43 18.47 -0.33 17.85
N LYS A 44 19.41 -1.18 17.40
CA LYS A 44 20.82 -0.83 17.26
C LYS A 44 21.05 0.26 16.21
N ALA A 45 20.31 0.22 15.09
CA ALA A 45 20.35 1.29 14.09
C ALA A 45 19.92 2.63 14.69
N LEU A 46 18.86 2.65 15.52
CA LEU A 46 18.40 3.86 16.21
C LEU A 46 19.36 4.37 17.30
N GLU A 47 20.18 3.49 17.89
CA GLU A 47 21.24 3.90 18.82
C GLU A 47 22.38 4.65 18.10
N LEU A 48 22.65 4.30 16.83
CA LEU A 48 23.66 4.95 16.00
C LEU A 48 23.13 6.23 15.34
N ASP A 49 21.94 6.16 14.74
CA ASP A 49 21.23 7.28 14.15
C ASP A 49 19.75 7.28 14.58
N PRO A 50 19.36 8.15 15.53
CA PRO A 50 17.97 8.33 15.93
C PRO A 50 17.03 8.77 14.80
N ASN A 51 17.59 9.20 13.65
CA ASN A 51 16.86 9.61 12.46
C ASN A 51 16.69 8.54 11.37
N CYS A 52 17.13 7.31 11.64
CA CYS A 52 16.97 6.19 10.71
C CYS A 52 15.49 5.76 10.63
N VAL A 53 14.77 6.26 9.61
CA VAL A 53 13.32 6.03 9.45
C VAL A 53 12.97 4.58 9.16
N ASP A 54 13.79 3.88 8.38
CA ASP A 54 13.56 2.45 8.12
C ASP A 54 13.61 1.61 9.40
N ALA A 55 14.44 1.96 10.39
CA ALA A 55 14.45 1.26 11.67
C ALA A 55 13.10 1.43 12.42
N TYR A 56 12.46 2.59 12.32
CA TYR A 56 11.10 2.77 12.84
C TYR A 56 10.07 1.93 12.07
N CYS A 57 10.22 1.77 10.75
CA CYS A 57 9.36 0.89 9.94
C CYS A 57 9.41 -0.55 10.45
N ILE A 58 10.61 -1.08 10.66
CA ILE A 58 10.81 -2.44 11.16
C ILE A 58 10.20 -2.59 12.55
N LEU A 59 10.52 -1.70 13.48
CA LEU A 59 9.98 -1.77 14.85
C LEU A 59 8.45 -1.72 14.86
N ALA A 60 7.85 -0.83 14.06
CA ALA A 60 6.40 -0.72 13.95
C ALA A 60 5.74 -1.97 13.34
N ALA A 61 6.41 -2.65 12.40
CA ALA A 61 5.92 -3.92 11.85
C ALA A 61 6.01 -5.07 12.87
N GLU A 62 7.08 -5.11 13.67
CA GLU A 62 7.42 -6.23 14.56
C GLU A 62 6.68 -6.27 15.90
N TYR A 63 6.16 -5.14 16.38
CA TYR A 63 5.38 -5.12 17.62
C TYR A 63 3.94 -5.50 17.34
N THR A 64 3.31 -6.36 18.15
CA THR A 64 1.88 -6.69 18.00
C THR A 64 0.96 -5.68 18.67
N SER A 65 1.43 -5.02 19.74
CA SER A 65 0.64 -4.06 20.52
C SER A 65 0.36 -2.78 19.74
N TYR A 66 -0.92 -2.40 19.60
CA TYR A 66 -1.35 -1.13 19.02
C TYR A 66 -0.57 0.06 19.59
N LYS A 67 -0.46 0.14 20.92
CA LYS A 67 0.23 1.26 21.60
C LYS A 67 1.67 1.40 21.11
N LYS A 68 2.42 0.29 21.06
CA LYS A 68 3.82 0.31 20.60
C LYS A 68 3.92 0.59 19.10
N LYS A 69 3.09 -0.03 18.27
CA LYS A 69 3.06 0.26 16.83
C LYS A 69 2.84 1.75 16.59
N ASN A 70 1.80 2.31 17.20
CA ASN A 70 1.43 3.73 17.08
C ASN A 70 2.56 4.65 17.53
N GLU A 71 3.28 4.31 18.62
CA GLU A 71 4.44 5.08 19.07
C GLU A 71 5.56 5.12 18.02
N TYR A 72 5.98 3.97 17.49
CA TYR A 72 7.05 3.91 16.49
C TYR A 72 6.67 4.55 15.16
N TYR A 73 5.44 4.34 14.68
CA TYR A 73 4.94 5.01 13.48
C TYR A 73 4.98 6.54 13.64
N LYS A 74 4.39 7.06 14.71
CA LYS A 74 4.37 8.51 14.96
C LYS A 74 5.77 9.09 15.07
N LYS A 75 6.66 8.41 15.81
CA LYS A 75 8.03 8.88 16.02
C LYS A 75 8.85 8.89 14.73
N GLY A 76 8.78 7.84 13.91
CA GLY A 76 9.51 7.82 12.64
C GLY A 76 9.01 8.87 11.65
N ILE A 77 7.68 9.11 11.60
CA ILE A 77 7.07 10.17 10.79
C ILE A 77 7.53 11.55 11.27
N GLU A 78 7.49 11.80 12.59
CA GLU A 78 7.93 13.06 13.19
C GLU A 78 9.39 13.34 12.89
N VAL A 79 10.26 12.34 13.06
CA VAL A 79 11.70 12.49 12.84
C VAL A 79 12.01 12.78 11.37
N PHE A 80 11.33 12.10 10.43
CA PHE A 80 11.47 12.40 9.01
C PHE A 80 11.05 13.83 8.68
N ARG A 81 9.85 14.25 9.12
CA ARG A 81 9.34 15.61 8.87
C ARG A 81 10.26 16.67 9.46
N LYS A 82 10.84 16.42 10.64
CA LYS A 82 11.80 17.34 11.26
C LYS A 82 13.12 17.42 10.47
N LYS A 83 13.62 16.30 9.94
CA LYS A 83 14.87 16.25 9.15
C LYS A 83 14.75 17.05 7.85
N TYR A 84 13.65 16.86 7.11
CA TYR A 84 13.47 17.44 5.78
C TYR A 84 12.72 18.78 5.77
N GLY A 85 11.78 18.98 6.68
CA GLY A 85 10.98 20.20 6.81
C GLY A 85 9.98 20.44 5.67
N GLU A 86 9.06 21.37 5.90
CA GLU A 86 7.95 21.66 4.97
C GLU A 86 8.41 22.13 3.58
N LYS A 87 9.55 22.85 3.51
CA LYS A 87 10.09 23.30 2.24
C LYS A 87 10.43 22.12 1.33
N PHE A 88 11.10 21.09 1.86
CA PHE A 88 11.41 19.88 1.11
C PHE A 88 10.14 19.15 0.65
N PHE A 89 9.12 19.06 1.51
CA PHE A 89 7.83 18.47 1.11
C PHE A 89 7.19 19.24 -0.05
N SER A 90 7.22 20.58 0.00
CA SER A 90 6.64 21.41 -1.05
C SER A 90 7.40 21.33 -2.38
N GLU A 91 8.74 21.31 -2.33
CA GLU A 91 9.60 21.30 -3.53
C GLU A 91 9.60 19.95 -4.24
N ASN A 92 9.35 18.86 -3.50
CA ASN A 92 9.39 17.49 -4.03
C ASN A 92 7.99 16.85 -4.11
N ARG A 93 6.92 17.62 -3.90
CA ARG A 93 5.54 17.10 -3.96
C ARG A 93 5.27 16.54 -5.36
N GLY A 94 4.98 15.25 -5.44
CA GLY A 94 4.82 14.54 -6.70
C GLY A 94 5.89 13.47 -6.92
N ASP A 95 7.08 13.67 -6.34
CA ASP A 95 8.29 12.94 -6.68
C ASP A 95 8.83 12.10 -5.51
N PHE A 96 8.08 11.97 -4.40
CA PHE A 96 8.56 11.26 -3.19
C PHE A 96 8.87 9.79 -3.45
N TRP A 97 8.31 9.16 -4.48
CA TRP A 97 8.69 7.79 -4.79
C TRP A 97 10.02 7.69 -5.55
N GLU A 98 10.34 8.70 -6.34
CA GLU A 98 11.57 8.73 -7.16
C GLU A 98 12.79 9.12 -6.32
N ILE A 99 12.57 9.80 -5.19
CA ILE A 99 13.62 10.11 -4.21
C ILE A 99 13.80 8.90 -3.29
N PHE A 100 15.01 8.36 -3.23
CA PHE A 100 15.28 7.14 -2.46
C PHE A 100 15.04 7.35 -0.96
N GLU A 101 15.48 8.50 -0.45
CA GLU A 101 15.48 8.84 0.97
C GLU A 101 14.08 9.05 1.55
N THR A 102 13.08 9.34 0.73
CA THR A 102 11.67 9.53 1.13
C THR A 102 10.89 8.22 1.18
N ARG A 103 11.33 7.16 0.50
CA ARG A 103 10.60 5.87 0.47
C ARG A 103 10.36 5.26 1.86
N PRO A 104 11.30 5.30 2.82
CA PRO A 104 11.05 4.87 4.19
C PRO A 104 9.86 5.60 4.83
N PHE A 105 9.78 6.92 4.65
CA PHE A 105 8.65 7.73 5.15
C PHE A 105 7.32 7.32 4.50
N MET A 106 7.33 7.09 3.19
CA MET A 106 6.13 6.69 2.44
C MET A 106 5.61 5.33 2.92
N ARG A 107 6.51 4.35 3.13
CA ARG A 107 6.16 3.03 3.70
C ARG A 107 5.66 3.14 5.14
N LEU A 108 6.36 3.90 5.97
CA LEU A 108 5.99 4.11 7.38
C LEU A 108 4.60 4.74 7.50
N SER A 109 4.33 5.77 6.70
CA SER A 109 3.06 6.49 6.70
C SER A 109 1.91 5.62 6.21
N ALA A 110 2.11 4.83 5.14
CA ALA A 110 1.10 3.86 4.69
C ALA A 110 0.78 2.84 5.80
N GLY A 111 1.81 2.27 6.44
CA GLY A 111 1.62 1.37 7.58
C GLY A 111 0.90 2.03 8.76
N TYR A 112 1.13 3.32 8.99
CA TYR A 112 0.44 4.07 10.02
C TYR A 112 -1.03 4.30 9.69
N GLY A 113 -1.34 4.71 8.46
CA GLY A 113 -2.73 4.86 8.00
C GLY A 113 -3.51 3.54 8.13
N GLN A 114 -2.91 2.40 7.74
CA GLN A 114 -3.53 1.09 7.95
C GLN A 114 -3.76 0.77 9.43
N LEU A 115 -2.81 1.10 10.32
CA LEU A 115 -2.98 0.93 11.75
C LEU A 115 -4.16 1.76 12.29
N LEU A 116 -4.27 3.01 11.85
CA LEU A 116 -5.35 3.91 12.25
C LEU A 116 -6.70 3.38 11.76
N TRP A 117 -6.78 2.94 10.50
CA TRP A 117 -7.97 2.34 9.93
C TRP A 117 -8.45 1.15 10.77
N ASN A 118 -7.55 0.22 11.08
CA ASN A 118 -7.85 -0.98 11.89
C ASN A 118 -8.23 -0.67 13.34
N ASN A 119 -8.09 0.58 13.79
CA ASN A 119 -8.43 1.03 15.14
C ASN A 119 -9.52 2.12 15.12
N GLU A 120 -10.38 2.08 14.10
CA GLU A 120 -11.55 2.96 13.92
C GLU A 120 -11.24 4.46 13.81
N LYS A 121 -9.98 4.83 13.56
CA LYS A 121 -9.56 6.21 13.27
C LYS A 121 -9.56 6.47 11.77
N LYS A 122 -10.73 6.25 11.16
CA LYS A 122 -10.87 6.17 9.70
C LYS A 122 -10.54 7.49 8.99
N ASP A 123 -10.98 8.62 9.53
CA ASP A 123 -10.73 9.92 8.88
C ASP A 123 -9.25 10.30 8.91
N GLU A 124 -8.56 10.04 10.03
CA GLU A 124 -7.10 10.24 10.13
C GLU A 124 -6.35 9.30 9.16
N ALA A 125 -6.79 8.05 9.01
CA ALA A 125 -6.20 7.10 8.07
C ALA A 125 -6.34 7.57 6.61
N VAL A 126 -7.54 8.02 6.23
CA VAL A 126 -7.84 8.56 4.91
C VAL A 126 -6.97 9.79 4.61
N GLN A 127 -6.84 10.72 5.55
CA GLN A 127 -5.99 11.91 5.37
C GLN A 127 -4.53 11.56 5.07
N ILE A 128 -3.98 10.54 5.75
CA ILE A 128 -2.62 10.06 5.49
C ILE A 128 -2.50 9.51 4.08
N TYR A 129 -3.45 8.68 3.64
CA TYR A 129 -3.38 8.08 2.29
C TYR A 129 -3.60 9.13 1.19
N GLU A 130 -4.49 10.10 1.40
CA GLU A 130 -4.66 11.25 0.50
C GLU A 130 -3.38 12.08 0.41
N GLU A 131 -2.68 12.33 1.53
CA GLU A 131 -1.37 12.99 1.52
C GLU A 131 -0.34 12.16 0.72
N LEU A 132 -0.28 10.85 0.93
CA LEU A 132 0.66 9.98 0.20
C LEU A 132 0.41 9.98 -1.30
N LEU A 133 -0.85 10.00 -1.76
CA LEU A 133 -1.17 10.17 -3.18
C LEU A 133 -0.76 11.54 -3.73
N GLN A 134 -0.79 12.59 -2.91
CA GLN A 134 -0.29 13.91 -3.33
C GLN A 134 1.24 13.95 -3.45
N LEU A 135 1.94 13.22 -2.58
CA LEU A 135 3.40 13.10 -2.59
C LEU A 135 3.88 12.13 -3.68
N ASN A 136 3.06 11.14 -4.04
CA ASN A 136 3.30 10.16 -5.08
C ASN A 136 2.02 9.92 -5.93
N PRO A 137 1.73 10.80 -6.91
CA PRO A 137 0.53 10.70 -7.75
C PRO A 137 0.51 9.48 -8.66
N ASN A 138 1.67 8.94 -9.04
CA ASN A 138 1.75 7.68 -9.79
C ASN A 138 1.35 6.46 -8.94
N ASP A 139 1.23 6.65 -7.61
CA ASP A 139 0.81 5.65 -6.64
C ASP A 139 1.52 4.31 -6.81
N ASN A 140 2.85 4.37 -6.85
CA ASN A 140 3.70 3.18 -6.91
C ASN A 140 3.50 2.21 -5.74
N GLN A 141 2.82 2.63 -4.67
CA GLN A 141 2.47 1.80 -3.52
C GLN A 141 1.10 1.12 -3.65
N GLY A 142 0.28 1.49 -4.64
CA GLY A 142 -1.07 0.92 -4.83
C GLY A 142 -2.10 1.36 -3.79
N LEU A 143 -1.89 2.49 -3.12
CA LEU A 143 -2.77 3.01 -2.06
C LEU A 143 -4.15 3.42 -2.58
N ARG A 144 -4.29 3.74 -3.86
CA ARG A 144 -5.55 4.10 -4.51
C ARG A 144 -6.60 3.01 -4.38
N TYR A 145 -6.20 1.74 -4.47
CA TYR A 145 -7.11 0.60 -4.34
C TYR A 145 -7.70 0.52 -2.94
N THR A 146 -6.86 0.69 -1.93
CA THR A 146 -7.29 0.75 -0.52
C THR A 146 -8.19 1.96 -0.27
N LEU A 147 -7.83 3.15 -0.77
CA LEU A 147 -8.65 4.37 -0.63
C LEU A 147 -10.02 4.24 -1.28
N ILE A 148 -10.12 3.62 -2.46
CA ILE A 148 -11.41 3.33 -3.11
C ILE A 148 -12.29 2.52 -2.16
N ASN A 149 -11.77 1.44 -1.58
CA ASN A 149 -12.55 0.62 -0.65
C ASN A 149 -12.93 1.41 0.61
N TRP A 150 -12.03 2.22 1.16
CA TRP A 150 -12.31 3.06 2.33
C TRP A 150 -13.39 4.12 2.06
N PHE A 151 -13.36 4.78 0.90
CA PHE A 151 -14.41 5.71 0.49
C PHE A 151 -15.75 5.02 0.28
N ILE A 152 -15.76 3.80 -0.29
CA ILE A 152 -16.98 3.01 -0.40
C ILE A 152 -17.51 2.65 1.00
N ASP A 153 -16.65 2.23 1.93
CA ASP A 153 -17.02 1.89 3.31
C ASP A 153 -17.67 3.08 4.05
N GLN A 154 -17.17 4.29 3.81
CA GLN A 154 -17.67 5.55 4.35
C GLN A 154 -18.77 6.21 3.50
N ASN A 155 -19.24 5.56 2.44
CA ASN A 155 -20.24 6.08 1.50
C ASN A 155 -19.86 7.43 0.81
N GLN A 156 -18.58 7.71 0.66
CA GLN A 156 -18.03 8.88 -0.06
C GLN A 156 -17.90 8.58 -1.56
N LEU A 157 -19.03 8.25 -2.20
CA LEU A 157 -19.06 7.73 -3.58
C LEU A 157 -18.55 8.70 -4.65
N ASP A 158 -18.57 10.00 -4.37
CA ASP A 158 -18.03 11.02 -5.28
C ASP A 158 -16.50 10.97 -5.34
N LYS A 159 -15.82 10.78 -4.19
CA LYS A 159 -14.37 10.56 -4.15
C LYS A 159 -13.94 9.28 -4.87
N VAL A 160 -14.76 8.23 -4.79
CA VAL A 160 -14.55 7.00 -5.59
C VAL A 160 -14.62 7.33 -7.09
N THR A 161 -15.57 8.16 -7.50
CA THR A 161 -15.72 8.58 -8.90
C THR A 161 -14.50 9.38 -9.37
N GLU A 162 -13.96 10.26 -8.52
CA GLU A 162 -12.74 11.03 -8.79
C GLU A 162 -11.53 10.12 -8.97
N LEU A 163 -11.29 9.17 -8.05
CA LEU A 163 -10.18 8.22 -8.14
C LEU A 163 -10.27 7.32 -9.38
N LEU A 164 -11.46 6.79 -9.70
CA LEU A 164 -11.64 5.96 -10.90
C LEU A 164 -11.44 6.75 -12.20
N LYS A 165 -11.67 8.06 -12.18
CA LYS A 165 -11.43 8.93 -13.33
C LYS A 165 -9.95 9.25 -13.49
N GLU A 166 -9.26 9.49 -12.38
CA GLU A 166 -7.82 9.78 -12.35
C GLU A 166 -7.00 8.57 -12.77
N TYR A 167 -7.32 7.40 -12.22
CA TYR A 167 -6.59 6.15 -12.45
C TYR A 167 -7.38 5.22 -13.39
N GLN A 168 -7.15 5.34 -14.70
CA GLN A 168 -7.86 4.56 -15.70
C GLN A 168 -7.10 3.28 -16.06
N GLU A 169 -7.37 2.22 -15.30
CA GLU A 169 -6.71 0.92 -15.48
C GLU A 169 -7.71 -0.19 -15.83
N GLY A 170 -7.24 -1.16 -16.61
CA GLY A 170 -8.02 -2.34 -17.00
C GLY A 170 -7.93 -3.50 -16.00
N THR A 171 -7.46 -3.24 -14.78
CA THR A 171 -7.23 -4.26 -13.75
C THR A 171 -8.52 -4.70 -13.07
N ALA A 172 -8.51 -5.87 -12.42
CA ALA A 172 -9.63 -6.33 -11.61
C ALA A 172 -10.02 -5.29 -10.55
N PHE A 173 -9.03 -4.66 -9.91
CA PHE A 173 -9.24 -3.64 -8.88
C PHE A 173 -10.12 -2.49 -9.37
N MET A 174 -9.76 -1.85 -10.48
CA MET A 174 -10.50 -0.67 -10.94
C MET A 174 -11.86 -1.02 -11.55
N LEU A 175 -11.92 -2.10 -12.32
CA LEU A 175 -13.14 -2.48 -13.02
C LEU A 175 -14.23 -3.02 -12.09
N PHE A 176 -13.86 -3.83 -11.10
CA PHE A 176 -14.82 -4.30 -10.10
C PHE A 176 -15.18 -3.19 -9.10
N SER A 177 -14.28 -2.27 -8.75
CA SER A 177 -14.66 -1.09 -7.97
C SER A 177 -15.63 -0.17 -8.71
N ASP A 178 -15.48 0.03 -10.02
CA ASP A 178 -16.44 0.78 -10.84
C ASP A 178 -17.80 0.09 -10.94
N LEU A 179 -17.81 -1.25 -11.04
CA LEU A 179 -19.04 -2.04 -10.95
C LEU A 179 -19.73 -1.83 -9.59
N LEU A 180 -18.99 -1.97 -8.48
CA LEU A 180 -19.51 -1.78 -7.13
C LEU A 180 -20.09 -0.37 -6.94
N LEU A 181 -19.37 0.65 -7.39
CA LEU A 181 -19.84 2.04 -7.37
C LEU A 181 -21.18 2.19 -8.09
N SER A 182 -21.34 1.55 -9.24
CA SER A 182 -22.55 1.66 -10.08
C SER A 182 -23.75 0.99 -9.43
N ILE A 183 -23.54 -0.16 -8.79
CA ILE A 183 -24.56 -0.84 -8.00
C ILE A 183 -24.97 0.07 -6.83
N LYS A 184 -24.01 0.63 -6.08
CA LYS A 184 -24.29 1.52 -4.94
C LYS A 184 -24.96 2.83 -5.33
N LYS A 185 -24.63 3.39 -6.49
CA LYS A 185 -25.30 4.57 -7.07
C LYS A 185 -26.66 4.24 -7.69
N GLN A 186 -27.07 2.97 -7.72
CA GLN A 186 -28.31 2.51 -8.34
C GLN A 186 -28.45 3.01 -9.79
N GLU A 187 -27.35 2.90 -10.55
CA GLU A 187 -27.39 3.17 -11.98
C GLU A 187 -28.35 2.21 -12.69
N SER A 188 -28.74 2.52 -13.93
CA SER A 188 -29.63 1.65 -14.69
C SER A 188 -29.02 0.26 -14.92
N ASP A 189 -29.86 -0.77 -14.99
CA ASP A 189 -29.45 -2.16 -15.20
C ASP A 189 -28.54 -2.32 -16.43
N THR A 190 -28.83 -1.59 -17.51
CA THR A 190 -27.99 -1.58 -18.71
C THR A 190 -26.57 -1.07 -18.45
N LYS A 191 -26.39 -0.06 -17.58
CA LYS A 191 -25.07 0.45 -17.22
C LYS A 191 -24.31 -0.53 -16.32
N ILE A 192 -25.01 -1.08 -15.32
CA ILE A 192 -24.44 -2.08 -14.41
C ILE A 192 -23.99 -3.32 -15.19
N LEU A 193 -24.85 -3.85 -16.07
CA LEU A 193 -24.54 -5.02 -16.90
C LEU A 193 -23.33 -4.77 -17.81
N LYS A 194 -23.21 -3.58 -18.43
CA LYS A 194 -22.04 -3.21 -19.23
C LYS A 194 -20.74 -3.23 -18.42
N LYS A 195 -20.76 -2.68 -17.20
CA LYS A 195 -19.58 -2.66 -16.31
C LYS A 195 -19.25 -4.06 -15.81
N TYR A 196 -20.26 -4.88 -15.51
CA TYR A 196 -20.07 -6.28 -15.14
C TYR A 196 -19.42 -7.09 -16.26
N ILE A 197 -19.92 -7.00 -17.49
CA ILE A 197 -19.32 -7.68 -18.65
C ILE A 197 -17.85 -7.25 -18.82
N LYS A 198 -17.56 -5.95 -18.70
CA LYS A 198 -16.20 -5.43 -18.79
C LYS A 198 -15.30 -5.99 -17.68
N ALA A 199 -15.74 -5.96 -16.42
CA ALA A 199 -14.98 -6.46 -15.28
C ALA A 199 -14.75 -7.98 -15.35
N LYS A 200 -15.79 -8.75 -15.68
CA LYS A 200 -15.72 -10.21 -15.85
C LYS A 200 -14.80 -10.62 -16.99
N ASN A 201 -14.79 -9.89 -18.10
CA ASN A 201 -13.87 -10.16 -19.21
C ASN A 201 -12.42 -9.87 -18.84
N ALA A 202 -12.17 -8.89 -17.97
CA ALA A 202 -10.82 -8.60 -17.48
C ALA A 202 -10.35 -9.65 -16.47
N ASN A 203 -11.21 -10.08 -15.56
CA ASN A 203 -10.91 -11.15 -14.62
C ASN A 203 -12.16 -12.02 -14.31
N PRO A 204 -12.22 -13.26 -14.84
CA PRO A 204 -13.40 -14.11 -14.70
C PRO A 204 -13.52 -14.82 -13.35
N TYR A 205 -12.51 -14.72 -12.48
CA TYR A 205 -12.43 -15.45 -11.21
C TYR A 205 -13.09 -14.69 -10.05
N VAL A 206 -13.04 -13.35 -10.06
CA VAL A 206 -13.49 -12.48 -8.96
C VAL A 206 -14.92 -12.79 -8.50
N VAL A 207 -15.86 -12.94 -9.44
CA VAL A 207 -17.28 -13.14 -9.14
C VAL A 207 -17.50 -14.42 -8.32
N LYS A 208 -16.76 -15.49 -8.62
CA LYS A 208 -16.87 -16.77 -7.89
C LYS A 208 -16.49 -16.62 -6.42
N TYR A 209 -15.47 -15.82 -6.12
CA TYR A 209 -15.08 -15.52 -4.75
C TYR A 209 -16.10 -14.63 -4.04
N LEU A 210 -16.57 -13.57 -4.71
CA LEU A 210 -17.58 -12.65 -4.15
C LEU A 210 -18.90 -13.36 -3.84
N LEU A 211 -19.33 -14.30 -4.69
CA LEU A 211 -20.54 -15.11 -4.50
C LEU A 211 -20.31 -16.34 -3.60
N LYS A 212 -19.09 -16.53 -3.09
CA LYS A 212 -18.70 -17.67 -2.23
C LYS A 212 -18.89 -19.03 -2.88
N GLU A 213 -18.74 -19.10 -4.20
CA GLU A 213 -18.66 -20.35 -4.97
C GLU A 213 -17.29 -21.00 -4.80
N ASN A 214 -16.25 -20.18 -4.62
CA ASN A 214 -14.90 -20.57 -4.26
C ASN A 214 -14.52 -19.97 -2.90
N GLU A 215 -13.77 -20.72 -2.09
CA GLU A 215 -13.16 -20.22 -0.87
C GLU A 215 -11.88 -19.45 -1.19
N LEU A 216 -11.68 -18.31 -0.52
CA LEU A 216 -10.40 -17.60 -0.59
C LEU A 216 -9.30 -18.42 0.10
N PRO A 217 -8.07 -18.40 -0.41
CA PRO A 217 -6.93 -19.00 0.29
C PRO A 217 -6.71 -18.32 1.64
N GLU A 218 -6.02 -19.02 2.55
CA GLU A 218 -5.70 -18.49 3.89
C GLU A 218 -4.74 -17.28 3.83
N TYR A 219 -3.86 -17.25 2.83
CA TYR A 219 -2.83 -16.24 2.65
C TYR A 219 -2.93 -15.59 1.27
N LEU A 220 -2.50 -14.33 1.18
CA LEU A 220 -2.33 -13.63 -0.08
C LEU A 220 -1.25 -14.30 -0.95
N PRO A 221 -1.41 -14.31 -2.28
CA PRO A 221 -0.35 -14.74 -3.18
C PRO A 221 0.82 -13.74 -3.15
N ASP A 222 2.05 -14.23 -3.33
CA ASP A 222 3.25 -13.39 -3.38
C ASP A 222 3.25 -12.44 -4.58
N TYR A 223 2.68 -12.89 -5.70
CA TYR A 223 2.60 -12.16 -6.96
C TYR A 223 1.31 -12.49 -7.71
N TYR A 224 0.87 -11.55 -8.54
CA TYR A 224 -0.23 -11.75 -9.49
C TYR A 224 0.13 -11.18 -10.86
N GLY A 225 -0.47 -11.73 -11.90
CA GLY A 225 -0.52 -11.17 -13.25
C GLY A 225 -1.92 -10.64 -13.58
N PHE A 226 -2.00 -9.67 -14.47
CA PHE A 226 -3.30 -9.11 -14.88
C PHE A 226 -4.20 -10.18 -15.53
N GLY A 227 -5.40 -10.32 -14.99
CA GLY A 227 -6.44 -11.26 -15.42
C GLY A 227 -6.33 -12.67 -14.84
N ASP A 228 -5.30 -12.99 -14.05
CA ASP A 228 -5.15 -14.31 -13.45
C ASP A 228 -5.97 -14.46 -12.15
N GLU A 229 -6.02 -15.69 -11.63
CA GLU A 229 -6.76 -15.98 -10.39
C GLU A 229 -6.11 -15.32 -9.16
N ASN A 230 -4.79 -15.12 -9.15
CA ASN A 230 -4.10 -14.44 -8.06
C ASN A 230 -4.50 -12.96 -7.97
N GLU A 231 -4.69 -12.27 -9.10
CA GLU A 231 -5.20 -10.89 -9.12
C GLU A 231 -6.60 -10.85 -8.51
N ALA A 232 -7.44 -11.83 -8.82
CA ALA A 232 -8.78 -11.95 -8.25
C ALA A 232 -8.74 -12.15 -6.74
N VAL A 233 -7.88 -13.05 -6.27
CA VAL A 233 -7.64 -13.28 -4.83
C VAL A 233 -7.19 -11.98 -4.17
N THR A 234 -6.16 -11.30 -4.68
CA THR A 234 -5.64 -10.06 -4.10
C THR A 234 -6.72 -8.96 -4.05
N TYR A 235 -7.51 -8.80 -5.11
CA TYR A 235 -8.64 -7.88 -5.12
C TYR A 235 -9.67 -8.23 -4.06
N CYS A 236 -10.08 -9.49 -3.96
CA CYS A 236 -11.09 -9.94 -3.01
C CYS A 236 -10.62 -9.76 -1.56
N PHE A 237 -9.36 -10.04 -1.24
CA PHE A 237 -8.80 -9.78 0.09
C PHE A 237 -8.95 -8.31 0.53
N GLY A 238 -8.77 -7.36 -0.40
CA GLY A 238 -8.88 -5.94 -0.08
C GLY A 238 -10.31 -5.38 -0.09
N SER A 239 -11.24 -6.02 -0.81
CA SER A 239 -12.56 -5.46 -1.14
C SER A 239 -13.76 -6.27 -0.65
N MET A 240 -13.58 -7.51 -0.20
CA MET A 240 -14.70 -8.40 0.16
C MET A 240 -15.64 -7.75 1.17
N ASP A 241 -15.11 -7.08 2.19
CA ASP A 241 -15.91 -6.44 3.24
C ASP A 241 -16.88 -5.40 2.66
N VAL A 242 -16.43 -4.57 1.71
CA VAL A 242 -17.28 -3.51 1.13
C VAL A 242 -18.34 -4.05 0.17
N TRP A 243 -18.11 -5.22 -0.43
CA TRP A 243 -19.12 -5.95 -1.20
C TRP A 243 -20.17 -6.58 -0.29
N LEU A 244 -19.72 -7.25 0.78
CA LEU A 244 -20.60 -8.02 1.67
C LEU A 244 -21.34 -7.17 2.71
N LYS A 245 -20.92 -5.92 2.93
CA LYS A 245 -21.56 -4.99 3.88
C LYS A 245 -23.03 -4.73 3.58
N ASP A 246 -23.44 -4.86 2.32
CA ASP A 246 -24.80 -4.63 1.86
C ASP A 246 -25.33 -5.85 1.09
N GLN A 247 -26.42 -6.44 1.57
CA GLN A 247 -27.02 -7.62 0.94
C GLN A 247 -27.58 -7.32 -0.45
N ASP A 248 -28.05 -6.10 -0.70
CA ASP A 248 -28.60 -5.72 -2.01
C ASP A 248 -27.50 -5.69 -3.07
N THR A 249 -26.28 -5.30 -2.68
CA THR A 249 -25.10 -5.33 -3.55
C THR A 249 -24.82 -6.75 -4.06
N ILE A 250 -24.76 -7.75 -3.18
CA ILE A 250 -24.50 -9.15 -3.56
C ILE A 250 -25.68 -9.75 -4.31
N LYS A 251 -26.91 -9.46 -3.89
CA LYS A 251 -28.11 -9.89 -4.61
C LYS A 251 -28.08 -9.38 -6.05
N LYS A 252 -27.76 -8.10 -6.26
CA LYS A 252 -27.65 -7.52 -7.60
C LYS A 252 -26.53 -8.17 -8.42
N LEU A 253 -25.37 -8.43 -7.80
CA LEU A 253 -24.27 -9.14 -8.46
C LEU A 253 -24.69 -10.54 -8.93
N LYS A 254 -25.48 -11.25 -8.12
CA LYS A 254 -26.00 -12.58 -8.47
C LYS A 254 -27.02 -12.52 -9.61
N GLU A 255 -27.95 -11.57 -9.55
CA GLU A 255 -28.96 -11.38 -10.60
C GLU A 255 -28.29 -11.15 -11.97
N ILE A 256 -27.30 -10.26 -12.05
CA ILE A 256 -26.58 -9.98 -13.30
C ILE A 256 -25.59 -11.08 -13.70
N SER A 257 -25.24 -12.00 -12.79
CA SER A 257 -24.35 -13.11 -13.13
C SER A 257 -25.06 -14.30 -13.76
N ASP A 258 -26.36 -14.43 -13.49
CA ASP A 258 -27.22 -15.50 -13.97
C ASP A 258 -27.89 -15.15 -15.34
N GLU A 259 -27.78 -13.90 -15.80
CA GLU A 259 -28.18 -13.41 -17.15
C GLU A 259 -27.18 -13.79 -18.25
#